data_AF-A0A920GA85-F1
#
_entry.id   AF-A0A920GA85-F1
#
_cell.length_a   1.000
_cell.length_b   1.000
_cell.length_c   1.000
_cell.angle_alpha   90.00
_cell.angle_beta   90.00
_cell.angle_gamma   90.00
#
_symmetry.space_group_name_H-M   'P 1'
#
loop_
_entity.id
_entity.type
_entity.pdbx_description
1 polymer ?
#
loop_
_entity_poly.entity_id
_entity_poly.type
_entity_poly.pdbx_seq_one_letter_code
_entity_poly.pdbx_strand_id
1 'polypeptide(L)'
;MFVAIDFGITNTDVVINQNGDDIFYSFPSRSITTDFIDYIFDEIDIDFVNLHKIGVTGGKSSNLSDTYKDVPIIKINEVDAIGLGAIALYDISDESFVAVSAGTGTACIHHNER
;
A
#
# COMPACT_ATOMS: atom_id res chain seq x y z
N MET A 1 12.74 -0.34 -8.20
CA MET A 1 11.59 -1.07 -7.61
C MET A 1 10.87 -0.17 -6.63
N PHE A 2 9.54 -0.20 -6.63
CA PHE A 2 8.69 0.45 -5.63
C PHE A 2 7.91 -0.60 -4.87
N VAL A 3 7.69 -0.35 -3.58
CA VAL A 3 6.86 -1.21 -2.73
C VAL A 3 5.77 -0.37 -2.12
N ALA A 4 4.54 -0.85 -2.16
CA ALA A 4 3.40 -0.28 -1.44
C ALA A 4 2.90 -1.29 -0.41
N ILE A 5 2.58 -0.84 0.80
CA ILE A 5 2.05 -1.67 1.88
C ILE A 5 0.79 -1.03 2.46
N ASP A 6 -0.33 -1.75 2.42
CA ASP A 6 -1.54 -1.39 3.15
C ASP A 6 -1.64 -2.21 4.44
N PHE A 7 -1.48 -1.52 5.58
CA PHE A 7 -1.60 -2.14 6.89
C PHE A 7 -3.06 -2.17 7.37
N GLY A 8 -3.81 -3.18 6.94
CA GLY A 8 -5.15 -3.46 7.45
C GLY A 8 -5.15 -4.10 8.84
N ILE A 9 -6.34 -4.22 9.45
CA ILE A 9 -6.51 -4.83 10.78
C ILE A 9 -6.31 -6.35 10.73
N THR A 10 -6.82 -7.01 9.68
CA THR A 10 -6.75 -8.47 9.52
C THR A 10 -5.68 -8.90 8.53
N ASN A 11 -5.56 -8.19 7.41
CA ASN A 11 -4.60 -8.47 6.36
C ASN A 11 -3.71 -7.25 6.12
N THR A 12 -2.45 -7.52 5.81
CA THR A 12 -1.49 -6.54 5.29
C THR A 12 -1.20 -6.89 3.85
N ASP A 13 -1.61 -6.02 2.94
CA ASP A 13 -1.48 -6.23 1.51
C ASP A 13 -0.26 -5.48 0.99
N VAL A 14 0.50 -6.13 0.11
CA VAL A 14 1.77 -5.62 -0.39
C VAL A 14 1.78 -5.68 -1.91
N VAL A 15 2.17 -4.59 -2.55
CA VAL A 15 2.36 -4.52 -4.00
C VAL A 15 3.80 -4.16 -4.28
N ILE A 16 4.44 -4.93 -5.16
CA ILE A 16 5.76 -4.63 -5.69
C ILE A 16 5.58 -4.23 -7.15
N ASN A 17 6.04 -3.02 -7.49
CA ASN A 17 6.18 -2.62 -8.88
C ASN A 17 7.64 -2.85 -9.32
N GLN A 18 7.81 -3.79 -10.25
CA GLN A 18 9.10 -4.13 -10.83
C GLN A 18 9.00 -4.11 -12.35
N ASN A 19 9.76 -3.23 -12.99
CA ASN A 19 9.80 -3.10 -14.46
C ASN A 19 8.45 -2.81 -15.13
N GLY A 20 7.50 -2.21 -14.40
CA GLY A 20 6.16 -1.89 -14.90
C GLY A 20 5.10 -2.94 -14.59
N ASP A 21 5.48 -4.10 -14.05
CA ASP A 21 4.55 -5.13 -13.60
C ASP A 21 4.31 -5.02 -12.09
N ASP A 22 3.05 -5.16 -11.70
CA ASP A 22 2.62 -5.20 -10.30
C ASP A 22 2.45 -6.64 -9.82
N ILE A 23 3.10 -6.99 -8.72
CA ILE A 23 3.00 -8.29 -8.05
C ILE A 23 2.37 -8.08 -6.68
N PHE A 24 1.31 -8.84 -6.39
CA PHE A 24 0.48 -8.69 -5.20
C PHE A 24 0.73 -9.83 -4.21
N TYR A 25 0.88 -9.46 -2.94
CA TYR A 25 1.00 -10.38 -1.81
C TYR A 25 0.05 -9.97 -0.69
N SER A 26 -0.33 -10.92 0.16
CA SER A 26 -1.15 -10.65 1.34
C SER A 26 -0.64 -11.47 2.51
N PHE A 27 -0.54 -10.83 3.67
CA PHE A 27 -0.03 -11.42 4.90
C PHE A 27 -1.03 -11.22 6.04
N PRO A 28 -1.13 -12.16 7.01
CA PRO A 28 -1.86 -11.89 8.24
C PRO A 28 -1.26 -10.69 8.96
N SER A 29 -2.09 -9.71 9.33
CA SER A 29 -1.64 -8.50 10.00
C SER A 29 -1.00 -8.79 11.35
N ARG A 30 0.05 -8.01 11.66
CA ARG A 30 0.75 -7.99 12.95
C ARG A 30 0.89 -6.56 13.43
N SER A 31 1.50 -6.38 14.60
CA SER A 31 1.93 -5.05 15.04
C SER A 31 2.83 -4.40 13.99
N ILE A 32 2.51 -3.16 13.60
CA ILE A 32 3.28 -2.41 12.61
C ILE A 32 4.60 -1.98 13.24
N THR A 33 5.66 -2.74 12.92
CA THR A 33 7.03 -2.53 13.39
C THR A 33 8.01 -2.75 12.24
N THR A 34 9.25 -2.29 12.40
CA THR A 34 10.35 -2.61 11.47
C THR A 34 10.52 -4.11 11.29
N ASP A 35 10.44 -4.89 12.38
CA ASP A 35 10.54 -6.36 12.33
C ASP A 35 9.43 -7.00 11.48
N PHE A 36 8.23 -6.40 11.44
CA PHE A 36 7.17 -6.92 10.57
C PHE A 36 7.44 -6.59 9.10
N ILE A 37 8.01 -5.42 8.82
CA ILE A 37 8.48 -5.08 7.47
C ILE A 37 9.63 -6.01 7.05
N ASP A 38 10.57 -6.32 7.95
CA ASP A 38 11.64 -7.30 7.70
C ASP A 38 11.05 -8.67 7.35
N TYR A 39 10.08 -9.17 8.15
CA TYR A 39 9.40 -10.43 7.87
C TYR A 39 8.73 -10.44 6.48
N ILE A 40 7.99 -9.38 6.12
CA ILE A 40 7.35 -9.28 4.80
C ILE A 40 8.41 -9.34 3.70
N PHE A 41 9.50 -8.57 3.84
CA PHE A 41 10.54 -8.46 2.82
C PHE A 41 11.38 -9.74 2.67
N ASP A 42 11.58 -10.48 3.75
CA ASP A 42 12.23 -11.78 3.73
C ASP A 42 11.34 -12.84 3.03
N GLU A 43 10.03 -12.85 3.27
CA GLU A 43 9.11 -13.83 2.65
C GLU A 43 8.92 -13.60 1.14
N ILE A 44 9.02 -12.35 0.67
CA ILE A 44 8.94 -12.01 -0.77
C ILE A 44 10.31 -11.99 -1.47
N ASP A 45 11.40 -12.29 -0.74
CA ASP A 45 12.79 -12.27 -1.24
C ASP A 45 13.15 -10.96 -1.98
N ILE A 46 12.95 -9.83 -1.30
CA ILE A 46 13.13 -8.52 -1.92
C ILE A 46 14.61 -8.18 -2.18
N ASP A 47 14.91 -7.69 -3.38
CA ASP A 47 16.22 -7.10 -3.68
C ASP A 47 16.29 -5.63 -3.22
N PHE A 48 16.86 -5.43 -2.04
CA PHE A 48 17.05 -4.11 -1.45
C PHE A 48 17.91 -3.16 -2.28
N VAL A 49 18.83 -3.67 -3.12
CA VAL A 49 19.74 -2.82 -3.92
C VAL A 49 18.96 -1.91 -4.88
N ASN A 50 17.82 -2.40 -5.36
CA ASN A 50 16.99 -1.71 -6.34
C ASN A 50 15.73 -1.08 -5.73
N LEU A 51 15.57 -1.12 -4.40
CA LEU A 51 14.43 -0.54 -3.71
C LEU A 51 14.58 0.98 -3.57
N HIS A 52 13.72 1.74 -4.24
CA HIS A 52 13.84 3.21 -4.27
C HIS A 52 12.97 3.91 -3.23
N LYS A 53 11.79 3.38 -2.96
CA LYS A 53 10.80 4.01 -2.08
C LYS A 53 9.77 2.98 -1.62
N ILE A 54 9.30 3.19 -0.40
CA ILE A 54 8.21 2.41 0.21
C ILE A 54 7.03 3.36 0.42
N GLY A 55 5.89 3.09 -0.21
CA GLY A 55 4.61 3.72 0.10
C GLY A 55 3.90 2.92 1.19
N VAL A 56 3.34 3.59 2.19
CA VAL A 56 2.57 2.93 3.24
C VAL A 56 1.22 3.61 3.42
N THR A 57 0.18 2.82 3.64
CA THR A 57 -1.15 3.27 4.04
C THR A 57 -1.73 2.33 5.09
N GLY A 58 -3.02 2.49 5.41
CA GLY A 58 -3.68 1.71 6.45
C GLY A 58 -3.44 2.27 7.86
N GLY A 59 -4.27 1.80 8.79
CA GLY A 59 -4.34 2.35 10.15
C GLY A 59 -3.02 2.23 10.91
N LYS A 60 -2.59 3.33 11.57
CA LYS A 60 -1.37 3.43 12.40
C LYS A 60 -0.03 3.37 11.65
N SER A 61 -0.02 3.29 10.32
CA SER A 61 1.19 3.46 9.49
C SER A 61 1.90 4.79 9.75
N SER A 62 1.18 5.82 10.23
CA SER A 62 1.71 7.11 10.67
C SER A 62 2.79 7.02 11.75
N ASN A 63 2.79 5.94 12.54
CA ASN A 63 3.74 5.73 13.64
C ASN A 63 5.09 5.16 13.18
N LEU A 64 5.20 4.73 11.91
CA LEU A 64 6.47 4.32 11.34
C LEU A 64 7.44 5.52 11.23
N SER A 65 8.73 5.22 11.32
CA SER A 65 9.79 6.14 10.91
C SER A 65 9.59 6.57 9.46
N ASP A 66 10.06 7.75 9.09
CA ASP A 66 10.04 8.24 7.71
C ASP A 66 11.08 7.54 6.81
N THR A 67 11.86 6.61 7.39
CA THR A 67 12.85 5.80 6.69
C THR A 67 12.89 4.36 7.20
N TYR A 68 13.26 3.44 6.32
CA TYR A 68 13.57 2.04 6.63
C TYR A 68 14.88 1.68 5.89
N LYS A 69 15.94 1.32 6.62
CA LYS A 69 17.28 1.01 6.05
C LYS A 69 17.72 2.06 5.00
N ASP A 70 17.61 3.33 5.34
CA ASP A 70 17.89 4.50 4.47
C ASP A 70 16.97 4.67 3.24
N VAL A 71 16.00 3.78 3.04
CA VAL A 71 14.95 3.92 2.03
C VAL A 71 13.82 4.81 2.57
N PRO A 72 13.37 5.83 1.82
CA PRO A 72 12.26 6.67 2.24
C PRO A 72 10.93 5.90 2.37
N ILE A 73 10.23 6.12 3.48
CA ILE A 73 8.84 5.72 3.69
C ILE A 73 7.93 6.93 3.44
N ILE A 74 7.01 6.79 2.49
CA ILE A 74 6.00 7.81 2.17
C ILE A 74 4.66 7.34 2.70
N LYS A 75 4.11 8.09 3.65
CA LYS A 75 2.78 7.85 4.23
C LYS A 75 1.72 8.44 3.30
N ILE A 76 0.78 7.59 2.87
CA ILE A 76 -0.29 7.93 1.92
C ILE A 76 -1.62 7.84 2.67
N ASN A 77 -2.48 8.85 2.49
CA ASN A 77 -3.82 8.82 3.04
C ASN A 77 -4.60 7.64 2.48
N GLU A 78 -5.30 6.89 3.33
CA GLU A 78 -6.05 5.69 2.94
C GLU A 78 -7.16 5.98 1.92
N VAL A 79 -7.82 7.14 2.04
CA VAL A 79 -8.85 7.57 1.07
C VAL A 79 -8.23 7.79 -0.31
N ASP A 80 -7.08 8.48 -0.37
CA ASP A 80 -6.37 8.73 -1.62
C ASP A 80 -5.84 7.41 -2.21
N ALA A 81 -5.29 6.52 -1.37
CA ALA A 81 -4.78 5.23 -1.81
C ALA A 81 -5.88 4.36 -2.45
N ILE A 82 -7.06 4.29 -1.84
CA ILE A 82 -8.19 3.52 -2.37
C ILE A 82 -8.70 4.14 -3.69
N GLY A 83 -8.88 5.46 -3.74
CA GLY A 83 -9.36 6.15 -4.94
C GLY A 83 -8.39 6.03 -6.12
N LEU A 84 -7.12 6.37 -5.90
CA LEU A 84 -6.07 6.28 -6.93
C LEU A 84 -5.80 4.84 -7.34
N GLY A 85 -5.85 3.88 -6.40
CA GLY A 85 -5.72 2.46 -6.71
C GLY A 85 -6.86 1.96 -7.59
N ALA A 86 -8.11 2.37 -7.33
CA ALA A 86 -9.23 2.05 -8.19
C ALA A 86 -9.06 2.63 -9.60
N ILE A 87 -8.63 3.89 -9.73
CA ILE A 87 -8.35 4.51 -11.03
C ILE A 87 -7.28 3.71 -11.78
N ALA A 88 -6.16 3.38 -11.13
CA ALA A 88 -5.05 2.69 -11.76
C ALA A 88 -5.41 1.26 -12.20
N LEU A 89 -6.20 0.52 -11.41
CA LEU A 89 -6.58 -0.86 -11.71
C LEU A 89 -7.62 -0.99 -12.82
N TYR A 90 -8.54 -0.02 -12.92
CA TYR A 90 -9.68 -0.10 -13.83
C TYR A 90 -9.61 0.86 -15.02
N ASP A 91 -8.60 1.75 -15.07
CA ASP A 91 -8.45 2.78 -16.10
C ASP A 91 -9.69 3.70 -16.22
N ILE A 92 -10.20 4.12 -15.05
CA ILE A 92 -11.45 4.89 -14.90
C ILE A 92 -11.19 6.34 -14.46
N SER A 93 -10.07 6.94 -14.89
CA SER A 93 -9.69 8.29 -14.46
C SER A 93 -10.59 9.40 -15.00
N ASP A 94 -11.42 9.09 -16.00
CA ASP A 94 -12.35 10.01 -16.68
C ASP A 94 -13.83 9.68 -16.36
N GLU A 95 -14.09 8.89 -15.30
CA GLU A 95 -15.43 8.45 -14.89
C GLU A 95 -15.76 8.83 -13.45
N SER A 96 -17.00 9.27 -13.17
CA SER A 96 -17.46 9.42 -11.79
C SER A 96 -17.80 8.06 -11.19
N PHE A 97 -17.22 7.74 -10.04
CA PHE A 97 -17.41 6.44 -9.39
C PHE A 97 -17.48 6.54 -7.87
N VAL A 98 -17.93 5.44 -7.25
CA VAL A 98 -17.78 5.21 -5.81
C VAL A 98 -17.03 3.91 -5.61
N ALA A 99 -15.84 3.98 -5.04
CA ALA A 99 -15.09 2.81 -4.60
C ALA A 99 -15.56 2.43 -3.19
N VAL A 100 -15.98 1.19 -3.01
CA VAL A 100 -16.41 0.65 -1.71
C VAL A 100 -15.37 -0.34 -1.22
N SER A 101 -14.54 0.07 -0.25
CA SER A 101 -13.62 -0.82 0.45
C SER A 101 -14.36 -1.54 1.56
N ALA A 102 -14.51 -2.86 1.42
CA ALA A 102 -15.27 -3.73 2.33
C ALA A 102 -14.35 -4.55 3.24
N GLY A 103 -13.44 -3.88 3.96
CA GLY A 103 -12.55 -4.49 4.94
C GLY A 103 -13.20 -4.72 6.30
N THR A 104 -12.41 -4.65 7.38
CA THR A 104 -12.92 -4.73 8.77
C THR A 104 -13.93 -3.63 9.09
N GLY A 105 -13.73 -2.44 8.50
CA GLY A 105 -14.74 -1.39 8.38
C GLY A 105 -15.15 -1.23 6.92
N THR A 106 -16.04 -0.29 6.65
CA THR A 106 -16.43 0.07 5.27
C THR A 106 -16.09 1.52 5.00
N ALA A 107 -15.32 1.75 3.95
CA ALA A 107 -15.05 3.09 3.41
C ALA A 107 -15.69 3.22 2.03
N CYS A 108 -16.37 4.35 1.79
CA CYS A 108 -16.93 4.69 0.49
C CYS A 108 -16.22 5.96 -0.01
N ILE A 109 -15.45 5.83 -1.09
CA ILE A 109 -14.66 6.92 -1.67
C ILE A 109 -15.36 7.34 -2.94
N HIS A 110 -15.77 8.60 -3.01
CA HIS A 110 -16.38 9.18 -4.19
C HIS A 110 -15.33 9.95 -4.99
N HIS A 111 -15.21 9.62 -6.27
CA HIS A 111 -14.42 10.35 -7.24
C HIS A 111 -15.36 11.00 -8.27
N ASN A 112 -15.05 12.23 -8.64
CA ASN A 112 -15.86 13.02 -9.56
C ASN A 112 -14.95 13.77 -10.53
N GLU A 113 -15.26 13.62 -11.82
CA GLU A 113 -14.55 14.25 -12.95
C GLU A 113 -14.78 15.76 -13.08
N ARG A 114 -15.77 16.29 -12.36
CA ARG A 114 -16.24 17.68 -12.52
C ARG A 114 -15.47 18.70 -11.71
#